data_AF-A6MUR9-F1
#
_entry.id   AF-A6MUR9-F1
#
_cell.length_a   1.000
_cell.length_b   1.000
_cell.length_c   1.000
_cell.angle_alpha   90.00
_cell.angle_beta   90.00
_cell.angle_gamma   90.00
#
_symmetry.space_group_name_H-M   'P 1'
#
loop_
_entity.id
_entity.type
_entity.pdbx_description
1 polymer ?
#
loop_
_entity_poly.entity_id
_entity_poly.type
_entity_poly.pdbx_seq_one_letter_code
_entity_poly.pdbx_strand_id
1 'polypeptide(L)'
;MLMLVTGDNFIQLFLGWEGVGLASYLLINFWFTRIQANKAAIKAMLINRVGDFGLALGIMGCFTIFQTVDFSTIFACASAFSEPHHYFLFCNMEFHAITVIRILVFIGAVGKSAQIGLHTWLPDAMEG
;
A
#
# COMPACT_ATOMS: atom_id res chain seq x y z
N MET A 1 8.96 -6.05 9.26
CA MET A 1 9.81 -6.32 8.09
C MET A 1 9.88 -7.80 7.77
N LEU A 2 10.32 -8.68 8.70
CA LEU A 2 10.38 -10.13 8.45
C LEU A 2 9.06 -10.72 7.93
N MET A 3 7.94 -10.43 8.62
CA MET A 3 6.60 -10.88 8.21
C MET A 3 6.23 -10.46 6.77
N LEU A 4 6.71 -9.30 6.31
CA LEU A 4 6.45 -8.77 4.97
C LEU A 4 7.24 -9.55 3.92
N VAL A 5 8.52 -9.82 4.19
CA VAL A 5 9.41 -10.56 3.26
C VAL A 5 9.04 -12.03 3.17
N THR A 6 8.53 -12.62 4.26
CA THR A 6 8.09 -14.03 4.29
C THR A 6 6.63 -14.21 3.87
N GLY A 7 5.96 -13.16 3.39
CA GLY A 7 4.56 -13.23 2.95
C GLY A 7 4.40 -13.89 1.59
N ASP A 8 3.55 -14.91 1.52
CA ASP A 8 3.17 -15.63 0.30
C ASP A 8 1.77 -15.26 -0.21
N ASN A 9 1.04 -14.42 0.53
CA ASN A 9 -0.28 -13.93 0.20
C ASN A 9 -0.43 -12.43 0.50
N PHE A 10 -1.44 -11.81 -0.12
CA PHE A 10 -1.72 -10.38 0.00
C PHE A 10 -2.11 -9.95 1.42
N ILE A 11 -2.74 -10.82 2.22
CA ILE A 11 -3.19 -10.48 3.58
C ILE A 11 -1.99 -10.37 4.52
N GLN A 12 -1.08 -11.34 4.50
CA GLN A 12 0.14 -11.33 5.28
C GLN A 12 1.03 -10.15 4.87
N LEU A 13 1.10 -9.85 3.57
CA LEU A 13 1.79 -8.66 3.09
C LEU A 13 1.17 -7.40 3.70
N PHE A 14 -0.16 -7.24 3.68
CA PHE A 14 -0.84 -6.07 4.26
C PHE A 14 -0.62 -5.93 5.77
N LEU A 15 -0.67 -7.03 6.52
CA LEU A 15 -0.36 -7.03 7.96
C LEU A 15 1.09 -6.59 8.23
N GLY A 16 2.05 -7.15 7.48
CA GLY A 16 3.44 -6.75 7.57
C GLY A 16 3.66 -5.28 7.17
N TRP A 17 2.87 -4.79 6.22
CA TRP A 17 2.92 -3.44 5.66
C TRP A 17 2.48 -2.38 6.67
N GLU A 18 1.31 -2.58 7.30
CA GLU A 18 0.84 -1.72 8.38
C GLU A 18 1.76 -1.80 9.60
N GLY A 19 2.24 -3.00 9.94
CA GLY A 19 3.15 -3.21 11.07
C GLY A 19 4.46 -2.43 10.93
N VAL A 20 5.04 -2.36 9.72
CA VAL A 20 6.23 -1.52 9.46
C VAL A 20 5.89 -0.02 9.53
N GLY A 21 4.69 0.38 9.11
CA GLY A 21 4.22 1.76 9.26
C GLY A 21 4.11 2.19 10.72
N LEU A 22 3.52 1.35 11.56
CA LEU A 22 3.41 1.58 13.00
C LEU A 22 4.78 1.60 13.68
N ALA A 23 5.67 0.66 13.33
CA ALA A 23 7.03 0.65 13.85
C ALA A 23 7.79 1.95 13.48
N SER A 24 7.63 2.44 12.25
CA SER A 24 8.20 3.73 11.82
C SER A 24 7.67 4.90 12.65
N TYR A 25 6.36 4.96 12.89
CA TYR A 25 5.77 5.98 13.76
C TYR A 25 6.37 5.98 15.17
N LEU A 26 6.50 4.80 15.79
CA LEU A 26 7.08 4.67 17.14
C LEU A 26 8.56 5.06 17.18
N LEU A 27 9.32 4.75 16.13
CA LEU A 27 10.75 5.07 16.06
C LEU A 27 10.99 6.57 15.83
N ILE A 28 10.23 7.21 14.93
CA ILE A 28 10.34 8.66 14.72
C ILE A 28 9.93 9.42 15.99
N ASN A 29 8.97 8.89 16.75
CA ASN A 29 8.54 9.47 18.01
C ASN A 29 9.32 8.97 19.24
N PHE A 30 10.55 8.46 19.06
CA PHE A 30 11.34 7.94 20.17
C PHE A 30 11.59 9.01 21.25
N TRP A 31 11.98 10.22 20.84
CA TRP A 31 12.11 11.39 21.72
C TRP A 31 10.79 12.18 21.83
N PHE A 32 9.75 11.55 22.38
CA PHE A 32 8.41 12.14 22.51
C PHE A 32 8.34 13.48 23.26
N THR A 33 9.39 13.84 24.01
CA THR A 33 9.53 15.14 24.69
C THR A 33 9.73 16.30 23.71
N ARG A 34 10.21 16.05 22.49
CA ARG A 34 10.34 17.05 21.44
C ARG A 34 9.04 17.15 20.63
N ILE A 35 8.45 18.34 20.62
CA ILE A 35 7.22 18.63 19.87
C ILE A 35 7.42 18.43 18.36
N GLN A 36 8.63 18.71 17.84
CA GLN A 36 8.96 18.53 16.42
C GLN A 36 8.94 17.04 16.01
N ALA A 37 9.56 16.16 16.80
CA ALA A 37 9.53 14.71 16.56
C ALA A 37 8.10 14.15 16.56
N ASN A 38 7.26 14.60 17.50
CA ASN A 38 5.85 14.21 17.55
C ASN A 38 5.07 14.62 16.28
N LYS A 39 5.28 15.87 15.81
CA LYS A 39 4.67 16.36 14.55
C LYS A 39 5.17 15.59 13.34
N ALA A 40 6.47 15.28 13.27
CA ALA A 40 7.07 14.49 12.21
C ALA A 40 6.49 13.07 12.16
N ALA A 41 6.39 12.40 13.31
CA ALA A 41 5.83 11.05 13.41
C ALA A 41 4.37 11.00 12.92
N ILE A 42 3.53 11.96 13.34
CA ILE A 42 2.12 12.03 12.90
C ILE A 42 2.05 12.27 11.38
N LYS A 43 2.87 13.18 10.83
CA LYS A 43 2.92 13.43 9.39
C LYS A 43 3.34 12.16 8.63
N ALA A 44 4.39 11.48 9.07
CA ALA A 44 4.87 10.24 8.46
C ALA A 44 3.79 9.15 8.47
N MET A 45 3.05 9.01 9.58
CA MET A 45 1.95 8.05 9.66
C MET A 45 0.82 8.38 8.68
N LEU A 46 0.41 9.66 8.60
CA LEU A 46 -0.68 10.09 7.71
C LEU A 46 -0.33 9.86 6.24
N ILE A 47 0.87 10.24 5.81
CA ILE A 47 1.26 10.09 4.40
C ILE A 47 1.38 8.61 4.02
N ASN A 48 1.96 7.79 4.90
CA ASN A 48 1.99 6.35 4.69
C ASN A 48 0.58 5.75 4.63
N ARG A 49 -0.37 6.26 5.42
CA ARG A 49 -1.76 5.76 5.44
C ARG A 49 -2.50 5.99 4.13
N VAL A 50 -2.21 7.09 3.43
CA VAL A 50 -2.77 7.35 2.10
C VAL A 50 -2.34 6.27 1.10
N GLY A 51 -1.07 5.85 1.14
CA GLY A 51 -0.59 4.71 0.36
C GLY A 51 -1.25 3.40 0.78
N ASP A 52 -1.33 3.15 2.09
CA ASP A 52 -1.95 1.92 2.63
C ASP A 52 -3.40 1.75 2.18
N PHE A 53 -4.15 2.86 2.01
CA PHE A 53 -5.50 2.83 1.46
C PHE A 53 -5.54 2.36 0.01
N GLY A 54 -4.60 2.81 -0.83
CA GLY A 54 -4.44 2.33 -2.21
C GLY A 54 -4.14 0.82 -2.25
N LEU A 55 -3.24 0.35 -1.39
CA LEU A 55 -2.93 -1.07 -1.27
C LEU A 55 -4.15 -1.89 -0.84
N ALA A 56 -4.90 -1.44 0.18
CA ALA A 56 -6.09 -2.11 0.67
C ALA A 56 -7.17 -2.24 -0.43
N LEU A 57 -7.43 -1.17 -1.19
CA LEU A 57 -8.34 -1.21 -2.33
C LEU A 57 -7.84 -2.14 -3.44
N GLY A 58 -6.53 -2.15 -3.71
CA GLY A 58 -5.92 -3.07 -4.67
C GLY A 58 -6.10 -4.53 -4.28
N ILE A 59 -5.91 -4.87 -3.01
CA ILE A 59 -6.13 -6.22 -2.48
C ILE A 59 -7.61 -6.60 -2.56
N MET A 60 -8.50 -5.69 -2.20
CA MET A 60 -9.95 -5.91 -2.30
C MET A 60 -10.37 -6.17 -3.76
N GLY A 61 -9.86 -5.38 -4.71
CA GLY A 61 -10.10 -5.59 -6.14
C GLY A 61 -9.50 -6.89 -6.67
N CYS A 62 -8.31 -7.30 -6.22
CA CYS A 62 -7.76 -8.62 -6.52
C CYS A 62 -8.71 -9.72 -6.03
N PHE A 63 -9.20 -9.62 -4.79
CA PHE A 63 -10.07 -10.63 -4.21
C PHE A 63 -11.41 -10.73 -4.93
N THR A 64 -12.01 -9.60 -5.38
CA THR A 64 -13.28 -9.66 -6.11
C THR A 64 -13.17 -10.36 -7.46
N ILE A 65 -12.04 -10.23 -8.16
CA ILE A 65 -11.82 -10.86 -9.48
C ILE A 65 -11.32 -12.30 -9.33
N PHE A 66 -10.25 -12.51 -8.58
CA PHE A 66 -9.56 -13.80 -8.52
C PHE A 66 -10.13 -14.74 -7.45
N GLN A 67 -10.90 -14.23 -6.47
CA GLN A 67 -11.46 -14.98 -5.34
C GLN A 67 -10.40 -15.72 -4.49
N THR A 68 -9.15 -15.28 -4.59
CA THR A 68 -8.00 -15.80 -3.86
C THR A 68 -7.07 -14.64 -3.50
N VAL A 69 -6.23 -14.84 -2.49
CA VAL A 69 -5.24 -13.87 -2.00
C VAL A 69 -3.81 -14.37 -2.16
N ASP A 70 -3.62 -15.60 -2.64
CA ASP A 70 -2.30 -16.22 -2.79
C ASP A 70 -1.63 -15.71 -4.06
N PHE A 71 -0.33 -15.39 -3.98
CA PHE A 71 0.36 -14.83 -5.13
C PHE A 71 0.47 -15.83 -6.29
N SER A 72 0.75 -17.10 -6.00
CA SER A 72 0.98 -18.14 -7.01
C SER A 72 -0.24 -18.36 -7.92
N THR A 73 -1.43 -18.43 -7.33
CA THR A 73 -2.70 -18.60 -8.03
C THR A 73 -3.04 -17.35 -8.84
N ILE A 74 -2.87 -16.17 -8.27
CA ILE A 74 -3.14 -14.89 -8.94
C ILE A 74 -2.22 -14.72 -10.16
N PHE A 75 -0.92 -15.01 -10.03
CA PHE A 75 0.02 -14.89 -11.15
C PHE A 75 -0.26 -15.90 -12.26
N ALA A 76 -0.68 -17.14 -11.92
CA ALA A 76 -1.07 -18.13 -12.91
C ALA A 76 -2.37 -17.74 -13.65
N CYS A 77 -3.33 -17.15 -12.94
CA CYS A 77 -4.60 -16.70 -13.52
C CYS A 77 -4.49 -15.35 -14.24
N ALA A 78 -3.51 -14.51 -13.92
CA ALA A 78 -3.41 -13.14 -14.42
C ALA A 78 -3.39 -13.03 -15.96
N SER A 79 -2.83 -14.02 -16.66
CA SER A 79 -2.84 -14.07 -18.13
C SER A 79 -4.19 -14.49 -18.71
N ALA A 80 -5.02 -15.23 -17.98
CA ALA A 80 -6.34 -15.64 -18.44
C ALA A 80 -7.36 -14.50 -18.32
N PHE A 81 -7.23 -13.68 -17.29
CA PHE A 81 -8.13 -12.54 -17.05
C PHE A 81 -7.75 -11.27 -17.83
N SER A 82 -6.69 -11.29 -18.65
CA SER A 82 -6.32 -10.14 -19.49
C SER A 82 -7.26 -9.91 -20.68
N GLU A 83 -8.20 -10.81 -20.94
CA GLU A 83 -9.22 -10.63 -21.96
C GLU A 83 -10.20 -9.50 -21.59
N PRO A 84 -10.84 -8.84 -22.58
CA PRO A 84 -11.41 -7.49 -22.40
C PRO A 84 -12.60 -7.43 -21.44
N HIS A 85 -13.19 -8.55 -21.03
CA HIS A 85 -14.55 -8.58 -20.48
C HIS A 85 -14.72 -8.03 -19.05
N HIS A 86 -13.66 -7.59 -18.37
CA HIS A 86 -13.73 -7.03 -17.03
C HIS A 86 -13.46 -5.51 -17.01
N TYR A 87 -14.52 -4.74 -17.19
CA TYR A 87 -14.50 -3.28 -17.09
C TYR A 87 -15.09 -2.83 -15.74
N PHE A 88 -14.44 -1.85 -15.12
CA PHE A 88 -15.00 -1.09 -14.02
C PHE A 88 -15.48 0.26 -14.56
N LEU A 89 -16.76 0.58 -14.34
CA LEU A 89 -17.34 1.82 -14.82
C LEU A 89 -17.21 2.88 -13.73
N PHE A 90 -16.37 3.89 -13.97
CA PHE A 90 -16.14 5.00 -13.05
C PHE A 90 -16.30 6.33 -13.78
N CYS A 91 -17.18 7.20 -13.28
CA CYS A 91 -17.48 8.50 -13.90
C CYS A 91 -17.82 8.40 -15.41
N ASN A 92 -18.62 7.40 -15.80
CA ASN A 92 -19.01 7.15 -17.20
C ASN A 92 -17.84 6.79 -18.15
N MET A 93 -16.67 6.43 -17.60
CA MET A 93 -15.54 5.89 -18.34
C MET A 93 -15.34 4.42 -17.97
N GLU A 94 -15.05 3.59 -18.98
CA GLU A 94 -14.73 2.18 -18.80
C GLU A 94 -13.22 2.03 -18.57
N PHE A 95 -12.83 1.51 -17.41
CA PHE A 95 -11.45 1.18 -17.11
C PHE A 95 -11.27 -0.33 -17.01
N HIS A 96 -10.18 -0.86 -17.58
CA HIS A 96 -9.81 -2.25 -17.38
C HIS A 96 -9.53 -2.50 -15.90
N ALA A 97 -10.29 -3.41 -15.28
CA ALA A 97 -10.26 -3.63 -13.84
C ALA A 97 -8.86 -4.02 -13.34
N ILE A 98 -8.14 -4.84 -14.11
CA ILE A 98 -6.76 -5.26 -13.80
C ILE A 98 -5.79 -4.08 -13.79
N THR A 99 -5.93 -3.15 -14.74
CA THR A 99 -5.06 -1.96 -14.80
C THR A 99 -5.29 -1.07 -13.58
N VAL A 100 -6.55 -0.89 -13.17
CA VAL A 100 -6.90 -0.14 -11.96
C VAL A 100 -6.29 -0.80 -10.72
N ILE A 101 -6.43 -2.12 -10.58
CA ILE A 101 -5.85 -2.87 -9.45
C ILE A 101 -4.33 -2.71 -9.39
N ARG A 102 -3.63 -2.83 -10.53
CA ARG A 102 -2.17 -2.63 -10.59
C ARG A 102 -1.76 -1.22 -10.17
N ILE A 103 -2.49 -0.21 -10.61
CA ILE A 103 -2.25 1.19 -10.22
C ILE A 103 -2.50 1.39 -8.72
N LEU A 104 -3.57 0.81 -8.16
CA LEU A 104 -3.87 0.90 -6.73
C LEU A 104 -2.78 0.27 -5.86
N VAL A 105 -2.33 -0.94 -6.21
CA VAL A 105 -1.21 -1.61 -5.52
C VAL A 105 0.08 -0.79 -5.67
N PHE A 106 0.32 -0.20 -6.85
CA PHE A 106 1.47 0.67 -7.09
C PHE A 106 1.46 1.93 -6.22
N ILE A 107 0.31 2.60 -6.06
CA ILE A 107 0.16 3.75 -5.16
C ILE A 107 0.54 3.38 -3.72
N GLY A 108 0.20 2.16 -3.29
CA GLY A 108 0.66 1.62 -2.01
C GLY A 108 2.19 1.64 -1.88
N ALA A 109 2.88 1.06 -2.86
CA ALA A 109 4.34 1.02 -2.89
C ALA A 109 4.99 2.42 -2.96
N VAL A 110 4.42 3.33 -3.75
CA VAL A 110 4.86 4.74 -3.88
C VAL A 110 4.82 5.45 -2.52
N GLY A 111 3.79 5.20 -1.70
CA GLY A 111 3.64 5.82 -0.39
C GLY A 111 4.77 5.49 0.58
N LYS A 112 5.10 4.20 0.75
CA LYS A 112 6.18 3.78 1.67
C LYS A 112 7.59 4.08 1.15
N SER A 113 7.77 4.15 -0.17
CA SER A 113 9.09 4.40 -0.78
C SER A 113 9.44 5.88 -0.94
N ALA A 114 8.61 6.79 -0.40
CA ALA A 114 8.82 8.23 -0.46
C ALA A 114 9.08 8.75 -1.89
N GLN A 115 8.26 8.30 -2.85
CA GLN A 115 8.34 8.76 -4.23
C GLN A 115 7.64 10.13 -4.42
N ILE A 116 7.74 10.68 -5.64
CA ILE A 116 7.21 12.00 -6.01
C ILE A 116 5.74 12.13 -5.56
N GLY A 117 5.42 13.24 -4.87
CA GLY A 117 4.11 13.48 -4.25
C GLY A 117 3.98 13.02 -2.79
N LEU A 118 4.53 11.86 -2.42
CA LEU A 118 4.42 11.25 -1.08
C LEU A 118 5.76 11.23 -0.30
N HIS A 119 6.75 12.03 -0.72
CA HIS A 119 8.09 12.07 -0.13
C HIS A 119 8.25 13.01 1.07
N THR A 120 7.26 13.86 1.35
CA THR A 120 7.41 15.01 2.26
C THR A 120 7.59 14.63 3.73
N TRP A 121 7.31 13.38 4.12
CA TRP A 121 7.60 12.90 5.47
C TRP A 121 9.07 12.49 5.67
N LEU A 122 9.81 12.20 4.60
CA LEU A 122 11.18 11.66 4.71
C LEU A 122 12.17 12.68 5.31
N PRO A 123 12.15 13.98 4.95
CA PRO A 123 13.00 14.97 5.60
C PRO A 123 12.67 15.15 7.09
N ASP A 124 11.38 15.18 7.43
CA ASP A 124 10.92 15.35 8.82
C ASP A 124 11.22 14.12 9.68
N ALA A 125 11.30 12.92 9.08
CA ALA A 125 11.65 11.71 9.79
C ALA A 125 13.08 11.72 10.36
N MET A 126 13.95 12.63 9.89
CA MET A 126 15.31 12.82 10.42
C MET A 126 15.33 13.54 11.79
N GLU A 127 14.18 13.98 12.30
CA GLU A 127 14.01 14.56 13.65
C GLU A 127 13.98 13.50 14.78
N GLY A 128 13.81 12.23 14.40
CA GLY A 128 13.69 11.07 15.32
C GLY A 128 15.00 10.63 15.95
#